data_AF-A0A351X744-F1
#
_entry.id   AF-A0A351X744-F1
#
_cell.length_a   1.000
_cell.length_b   1.000
_cell.length_c   1.000
_cell.angle_alpha   90.00
_cell.angle_beta   90.00
_cell.angle_gamma   90.00
#
_symmetry.space_group_name_H-M   'P 1'
#
loop_
_entity.id
_entity.type
_entity.pdbx_description
1 polymer ?
#
loop_
_entity_poly.entity_id
_entity_poly.type
_entity_poly.pdbx_seq_one_letter_code
_entity_poly.pdbx_strand_id
1 'polypeptide(L)'
;MNSKSFTDLSLPVHGMNCTGCAAHVEKAIGQLPGVSRVKVDLKAEVANITYDPHQVDLLEFQHAISQVGYKVPTAEITLTVKGMSCLSCSSHVGGALGDLTGVLQANVNLDKGTAQVTYVPELVSSLHMEEAVREAGYQASAAEQPALPSQHNANQVAEKTETAHSEKFTWRFKSLLKRS
;
A
#
# COMPACT_ATOMS: atom_id res chain seq x y z
N MET A 1 -37.63 1.74 11.97
CA MET A 1 -37.54 0.96 10.72
C MET A 1 -36.07 0.83 10.37
N ASN A 2 -35.55 -0.38 10.17
CA ASN A 2 -34.14 -0.59 9.80
C ASN A 2 -34.08 -0.82 8.28
N SER A 3 -33.87 0.24 7.52
CA SER A 3 -33.74 0.16 6.07
C SER A 3 -32.36 -0.38 5.73
N LYS A 4 -32.26 -1.67 5.43
CA LYS A 4 -31.03 -2.26 4.87
C LYS A 4 -30.67 -1.52 3.59
N SER A 5 -29.56 -0.78 3.59
CA SER A 5 -28.94 -0.21 2.39
C SER A 5 -27.88 -1.19 1.92
N PHE A 6 -28.05 -1.74 0.71
CA PHE A 6 -27.03 -2.58 0.10
C PHE A 6 -26.21 -1.76 -0.90
N THR A 7 -24.91 -2.00 -0.91
CA THR A 7 -23.92 -1.36 -1.78
C THR A 7 -23.10 -2.43 -2.49
N ASP A 8 -22.74 -2.16 -3.74
CA ASP A 8 -21.88 -3.03 -4.54
C ASP A 8 -20.40 -2.61 -4.41
N LEU A 9 -19.50 -3.60 -4.29
CA LEU A 9 -18.06 -3.44 -4.19
C LEU A 9 -17.36 -4.47 -5.07
N SER A 10 -16.40 -4.02 -5.86
CA SER A 10 -15.54 -4.87 -6.69
C SER A 10 -14.15 -4.94 -6.05
N LEU A 11 -13.93 -5.92 -5.17
CA LEU A 11 -12.71 -6.06 -4.37
C LEU A 11 -11.67 -6.93 -5.08
N PRO A 12 -10.45 -6.45 -5.37
CA PRO A 12 -9.39 -7.28 -5.92
C PRO A 12 -8.87 -8.32 -4.92
N VAL A 13 -8.54 -9.50 -5.44
CA VAL A 13 -8.05 -10.64 -4.66
C VAL A 13 -6.93 -11.35 -5.42
N HIS A 14 -5.72 -11.32 -4.88
CA HIS A 14 -4.56 -12.01 -5.44
C HIS A 14 -4.37 -13.42 -4.89
N GLY A 15 -3.77 -14.26 -5.72
CA GLY A 15 -3.37 -15.63 -5.38
C GLY A 15 -4.38 -16.70 -5.78
N MET A 16 -5.44 -16.34 -6.51
CA MET A 16 -6.44 -17.29 -7.01
C MET A 16 -5.98 -17.95 -8.32
N ASN A 17 -5.08 -18.93 -8.23
CA ASN A 17 -4.48 -19.59 -9.40
C ASN A 17 -5.14 -20.92 -9.80
N CYS A 18 -6.25 -21.29 -9.17
CA CYS A 18 -6.87 -22.60 -9.35
C CYS A 18 -8.37 -22.54 -9.61
N THR A 19 -8.91 -23.53 -10.33
CA THR A 19 -10.35 -23.59 -10.70
C THR A 19 -11.28 -23.62 -9.49
N GLY A 20 -10.82 -24.12 -8.34
CA GLY A 20 -11.59 -24.15 -7.07
C GLY A 20 -11.39 -22.93 -6.17
N CYS A 21 -10.45 -22.04 -6.47
CA CYS A 21 -10.03 -20.97 -5.58
C CYS A 21 -11.13 -19.92 -5.38
N ALA A 22 -11.91 -19.62 -6.42
CA ALA A 22 -13.05 -18.71 -6.35
C ALA A 22 -14.09 -19.14 -5.32
N ALA A 23 -14.46 -20.42 -5.30
CA ALA A 23 -15.50 -20.92 -4.41
C ALA A 23 -15.09 -20.80 -2.93
N HIS A 24 -13.80 -20.90 -2.61
CA HIS A 24 -13.29 -20.68 -1.25
C HIS A 24 -13.43 -19.21 -0.82
N VAL A 25 -13.08 -18.28 -1.71
CA VAL A 25 -13.23 -16.83 -1.46
C VAL A 25 -14.71 -16.44 -1.35
N GLU A 26 -15.55 -16.89 -2.28
CA GLU A 26 -17.00 -16.64 -2.25
C GLU A 26 -17.62 -17.17 -0.95
N LYS A 27 -17.23 -18.37 -0.52
CA LYS A 27 -17.72 -18.95 0.73
C LYS A 27 -17.27 -18.15 1.95
N ALA A 28 -16.01 -17.74 2.01
CA ALA A 28 -15.48 -16.97 3.13
C ALA A 28 -16.20 -15.62 3.27
N ILE A 29 -16.34 -14.88 2.17
CA ILE A 29 -17.02 -13.58 2.14
C ILE A 29 -18.51 -13.74 2.42
N GLY A 30 -19.17 -14.73 1.80
CA GLY A 30 -20.61 -14.96 1.94
C GLY A 30 -21.05 -15.39 3.36
N GLN A 31 -20.11 -15.72 4.25
CA GLN A 31 -20.38 -16.02 5.66
C GLN A 31 -20.38 -14.79 6.55
N LEU A 32 -19.91 -13.63 6.07
CA LEU A 32 -19.87 -12.41 6.85
C LEU A 32 -21.29 -11.83 7.04
N PRO A 33 -21.60 -11.28 8.22
CA PRO A 33 -22.85 -10.55 8.42
C PRO A 33 -22.95 -9.38 7.46
N GLY A 34 -24.15 -9.03 7.02
CA GLY A 34 -24.36 -7.94 6.06
C GLY A 34 -24.13 -8.28 4.60
N VAL A 35 -23.47 -9.39 4.26
CA VAL A 35 -23.27 -9.80 2.85
C VAL A 35 -24.56 -10.39 2.28
N SER A 36 -25.06 -9.79 1.20
CA SER A 36 -26.22 -10.31 0.46
C SER A 36 -25.83 -11.18 -0.71
N ARG A 37 -24.73 -10.85 -1.39
CA ARG A 37 -24.28 -11.58 -2.58
C ARG A 37 -22.78 -11.44 -2.73
N VAL A 38 -22.14 -12.50 -3.23
CA VAL A 38 -20.75 -12.46 -3.68
C VAL A 38 -20.62 -13.31 -4.94
N LYS A 39 -19.81 -12.83 -5.89
CA LYS A 39 -19.41 -13.55 -7.09
C LYS A 39 -17.99 -13.18 -7.48
N VAL A 40 -17.13 -14.19 -7.66
CA VAL A 40 -15.74 -13.99 -8.06
C VAL A 40 -15.59 -14.14 -9.58
N ASP A 41 -14.92 -13.17 -10.18
CA ASP A 41 -14.36 -13.28 -11.52
C ASP A 41 -12.87 -13.66 -11.43
N LEU A 42 -12.58 -14.94 -11.69
CA LEU A 42 -11.21 -15.46 -11.65
C LEU A 42 -10.29 -14.83 -12.71
N LYS A 43 -10.83 -14.39 -13.85
CA LYS A 43 -10.01 -13.81 -14.92
C LYS A 43 -9.61 -12.38 -14.59
N ALA A 44 -10.53 -11.64 -13.97
CA ALA A 44 -10.26 -10.29 -13.50
C ALA A 44 -9.59 -10.26 -12.12
N GLU A 45 -9.51 -11.40 -11.42
CA GLU A 45 -9.05 -11.48 -10.02
C GLU A 45 -9.86 -10.57 -9.07
N VAL A 46 -11.17 -10.44 -9.32
CA VAL A 46 -12.06 -9.52 -8.58
C VAL A 46 -13.24 -10.27 -7.96
N ALA A 47 -13.51 -10.00 -6.68
CA ALA A 47 -14.73 -10.40 -5.98
C ALA A 47 -15.76 -9.26 -6.06
N ASN A 48 -16.89 -9.51 -6.72
CA ASN A 48 -18.03 -8.59 -6.75
C ASN A 48 -18.97 -8.92 -5.60
N ILE A 49 -19.17 -7.97 -4.69
CA ILE A 49 -19.84 -8.16 -3.41
C ILE A 49 -20.97 -7.14 -3.29
N THR A 50 -22.16 -7.60 -2.91
CA THR A 50 -23.27 -6.74 -2.52
C THR A 50 -23.45 -6.90 -1.01
N TYR A 51 -23.29 -5.83 -0.24
CA TYR A 51 -23.23 -5.88 1.23
C TYR A 51 -23.85 -4.65 1.89
N ASP A 52 -24.15 -4.76 3.18
CA ASP A 52 -24.60 -3.67 4.05
C ASP A 52 -23.39 -3.02 4.74
N PRO A 53 -23.00 -1.78 4.38
CA PRO A 53 -21.82 -1.10 4.94
C PRO A 53 -21.98 -0.74 6.42
N HIS A 54 -23.17 -0.89 7.02
CA HIS A 54 -23.37 -0.73 8.45
C HIS A 54 -23.10 -2.01 9.26
N GLN A 55 -22.88 -3.15 8.60
CA GLN A 55 -22.65 -4.45 9.26
C GLN A 55 -21.27 -5.05 9.00
N VAL A 56 -20.64 -4.68 7.89
CA VAL A 56 -19.32 -5.19 7.52
C VAL A 56 -18.56 -4.11 6.76
N ASP A 57 -17.29 -3.95 7.10
CA ASP A 57 -16.34 -3.03 6.52
C ASP A 57 -15.31 -3.76 5.63
N LEU A 58 -14.44 -2.97 5.01
CA LEU A 58 -13.43 -3.47 4.10
C LEU A 58 -12.34 -4.32 4.78
N LEU A 59 -12.04 -4.04 6.05
CA LEU A 59 -11.03 -4.73 6.84
C LEU A 59 -11.51 -6.15 7.18
N GLU A 60 -12.80 -6.33 7.42
CA GLU A 60 -13.40 -7.64 7.65
C GLU A 60 -13.41 -8.51 6.39
N PHE A 61 -13.64 -7.93 5.21
CA PHE A 61 -13.44 -8.62 3.94
C PHE A 61 -11.98 -9.05 3.76
N GLN A 62 -11.03 -8.13 3.98
CA GLN A 62 -9.59 -8.43 3.88
C GLN A 62 -9.20 -9.58 4.83
N HIS A 63 -9.70 -9.55 6.07
CA HIS A 63 -9.42 -10.58 7.05
C HIS A 63 -10.02 -11.93 6.63
N ALA A 64 -11.28 -11.99 6.22
CA ALA A 64 -11.92 -13.23 5.77
C ALA A 64 -11.18 -13.87 4.60
N ILE A 65 -10.75 -13.06 3.64
CA ILE A 65 -9.96 -13.49 2.47
C ILE A 65 -8.57 -14.00 2.91
N SER A 66 -7.93 -13.33 3.86
CA SER A 66 -6.63 -13.75 4.39
C SER A 66 -6.69 -15.09 5.13
N GLN A 67 -7.78 -15.35 5.87
CA GLN A 67 -7.97 -16.62 6.59
C GLN A 67 -8.09 -17.83 5.67
N VAL A 68 -8.52 -17.64 4.41
CA VAL A 68 -8.56 -18.70 3.39
C VAL A 68 -7.34 -18.70 2.46
N GLY A 69 -6.30 -17.92 2.79
CA GLY A 69 -4.98 -17.99 2.13
C GLY A 69 -4.79 -17.06 0.93
N TYR A 70 -5.71 -16.12 0.69
CA TYR A 70 -5.61 -15.13 -0.39
C TYR A 70 -5.33 -13.74 0.18
N LYS A 71 -5.10 -12.74 -0.69
CA LYS A 71 -4.75 -11.40 -0.25
C LYS A 71 -5.49 -10.34 -1.05
N VAL A 72 -5.95 -9.29 -0.38
CA VAL A 72 -6.36 -8.06 -1.03
C VAL A 72 -5.10 -7.19 -1.21
N PRO A 73 -4.78 -6.68 -2.42
CA PRO A 73 -3.64 -5.78 -2.61
C PRO A 73 -3.84 -4.49 -1.82
N THR A 74 -2.88 -4.15 -0.98
CA THR A 74 -2.88 -2.90 -0.22
C THR A 74 -1.60 -2.12 -0.47
N ALA A 75 -1.72 -0.80 -0.52
CA ALA A 75 -0.62 0.14 -0.54
C ALA A 75 -0.72 1.08 0.68
N GLU A 76 0.40 1.70 1.02
CA GLU A 76 0.45 2.75 2.04
C GLU A 76 0.90 4.06 1.42
N ILE A 77 0.29 5.15 1.85
CA ILE A 77 0.69 6.50 1.47
C ILE A 77 0.68 7.41 2.69
N THR A 78 1.52 8.43 2.67
CA THR A 78 1.46 9.52 3.66
C THR A 78 1.03 10.79 2.94
N LEU A 79 -0.07 11.40 3.38
CA LEU A 79 -0.53 12.70 2.93
C LEU A 79 -0.02 13.76 3.89
N THR A 80 0.54 14.87 3.37
CA THR A 80 0.75 16.08 4.17
C THR A 80 -0.56 16.85 4.20
N VAL A 81 -1.04 17.21 5.39
CA VAL A 81 -2.32 17.89 5.59
C VAL A 81 -2.10 19.23 6.30
N LYS A 82 -2.54 20.32 5.67
CA LYS A 82 -2.47 21.68 6.23
C LYS A 82 -3.85 22.14 6.72
N GLY A 83 -3.84 23.03 7.71
CA GLY A 83 -5.06 23.61 8.29
C GLY A 83 -5.61 22.86 9.50
N MET A 84 -4.99 21.73 9.91
CA MET A 84 -5.32 21.08 11.18
C MET A 84 -4.60 21.80 12.33
N SER A 85 -5.35 22.23 13.35
CA SER A 85 -4.81 22.91 14.54
C SER A 85 -5.28 22.28 15.85
N CYS A 86 -6.08 21.22 15.77
CA CYS A 86 -6.83 20.69 16.90
C CYS A 86 -7.11 19.19 16.76
N LEU A 87 -7.36 18.48 17.88
CA LEU A 87 -7.68 17.05 17.85
C LEU A 87 -8.95 16.75 17.04
N SER A 88 -10.01 17.56 17.19
CA SER A 88 -11.24 17.37 16.42
C SER A 88 -11.02 17.58 14.92
N CYS A 89 -10.07 18.43 14.54
CA CYS A 89 -9.66 18.64 13.16
C CYS A 89 -9.04 17.36 12.58
N SER A 90 -8.13 16.72 13.33
CA SER A 90 -7.54 15.43 12.91
C SER A 90 -8.57 14.30 12.84
N SER A 91 -9.55 14.25 13.74
CA SER A 91 -10.63 13.27 13.67
C SER A 91 -11.53 13.48 12.45
N HIS A 92 -11.81 14.74 12.10
CA HIS A 92 -12.61 15.06 10.90
C HIS A 92 -11.90 14.62 9.62
N VAL A 93 -10.59 14.89 9.50
CA VAL A 93 -9.77 14.42 8.38
C VAL A 93 -9.71 12.89 8.33
N GLY A 94 -9.50 12.23 9.48
CA GLY A 94 -9.46 10.77 9.55
C GLY A 94 -10.79 10.13 9.14
N GLY A 95 -11.92 10.71 9.57
CA GLY A 95 -13.25 10.30 9.15
C GLY A 95 -13.47 10.44 7.65
N ALA A 96 -13.17 11.63 7.09
CA ALA A 96 -13.31 11.88 5.65
C ALA A 96 -12.48 10.90 4.79
N LEU A 97 -11.28 10.52 5.24
CA LEU A 97 -10.47 9.50 4.58
C LEU A 97 -11.05 8.10 4.77
N GLY A 98 -11.53 7.76 5.97
CA GLY A 98 -12.12 6.45 6.27
C GLY A 98 -13.44 6.18 5.55
N ASP A 99 -14.19 7.23 5.20
CA ASP A 99 -15.45 7.13 4.45
C ASP A 99 -15.23 6.75 2.97
N LEU A 100 -14.00 6.87 2.46
CA LEU A 100 -13.68 6.49 1.09
C LEU A 100 -13.66 4.97 0.93
N THR A 101 -14.48 4.48 -0.02
CA THR A 101 -14.43 3.07 -0.42
C THR A 101 -13.04 2.71 -0.95
N GLY A 102 -12.38 1.76 -0.30
CA GLY A 102 -11.01 1.36 -0.64
C GLY A 102 -9.97 1.78 0.40
N VAL A 103 -10.30 2.65 1.36
CA VAL A 103 -9.44 2.93 2.51
C VAL A 103 -9.69 1.88 3.60
N LEU A 104 -8.63 1.22 4.06
CA LEU A 104 -8.69 0.25 5.16
C LEU A 104 -8.39 0.92 6.50
N GLN A 105 -7.48 1.89 6.50
CA GLN A 105 -7.06 2.58 7.71
C GLN A 105 -6.54 3.97 7.38
N ALA A 106 -6.93 4.96 8.18
CA ALA A 106 -6.39 6.32 8.12
C ALA A 106 -5.95 6.75 9.53
N ASN A 107 -4.65 6.97 9.71
CA ASN A 107 -4.07 7.42 10.97
C ASN A 107 -3.50 8.83 10.81
N VAL A 108 -4.07 9.80 11.52
CA VAL A 108 -3.69 11.21 11.43
C VAL A 108 -2.75 11.57 12.58
N ASN A 109 -1.60 12.14 12.24
CA ASN A 109 -0.63 12.69 13.17
C ASN A 109 -0.69 14.23 13.12
N LEU A 110 -1.23 14.84 14.18
CA LEU A 110 -1.40 16.28 14.28
C LEU A 110 -0.06 17.02 14.41
N ASP A 111 0.88 16.49 15.20
CA ASP A 111 2.19 17.11 15.44
C ASP A 111 3.01 17.24 14.16
N LYS A 112 2.90 16.25 13.28
CA LYS A 112 3.59 16.23 11.97
C LYS A 112 2.75 16.83 10.85
N GLY A 113 1.46 17.06 11.07
CA GLY A 113 0.52 17.49 10.03
C GLY A 113 0.43 16.47 8.89
N THR A 114 0.37 15.17 9.21
CA THR A 114 0.36 14.09 8.20
C THR A 114 -0.75 13.08 8.46
N ALA A 115 -1.31 12.48 7.41
CA ALA A 115 -2.20 11.33 7.49
C ALA A 115 -1.56 10.12 6.79
N GLN A 116 -1.31 9.04 7.52
CA GLN A 116 -0.85 7.78 6.95
C GLN A 116 -2.06 6.90 6.64
N VAL A 117 -2.18 6.47 5.39
CA VAL A 117 -3.36 5.76 4.88
C VAL A 117 -2.95 4.44 4.26
N THR A 118 -3.60 3.36 4.69
CA THR A 118 -3.53 2.04 4.07
C THR A 118 -4.78 1.85 3.22
N TYR A 119 -4.61 1.56 1.93
CA TYR A 119 -5.70 1.57 0.96
C TYR A 119 -5.52 0.53 -0.15
N VAL A 120 -6.58 0.25 -0.90
CA VAL A 120 -6.57 -0.60 -2.10
C VAL A 120 -6.44 0.31 -3.33
N PRO A 121 -5.29 0.28 -4.05
CA PRO A 121 -5.00 1.22 -5.13
C PRO A 121 -5.93 1.08 -6.35
N GLU A 122 -6.58 -0.06 -6.51
CA GLU A 122 -7.56 -0.29 -7.58
C GLU A 122 -8.96 0.26 -7.26
N LEU A 123 -9.22 0.59 -5.99
CA LEU A 123 -10.48 1.16 -5.54
C LEU A 123 -10.40 2.68 -5.33
N VAL A 124 -9.29 3.15 -4.78
CA VAL A 124 -9.11 4.57 -4.42
C VAL A 124 -7.70 5.03 -4.77
N SER A 125 -7.60 6.25 -5.30
CA SER A 125 -6.34 6.88 -5.69
C SER A 125 -5.93 7.96 -4.68
N SER A 126 -4.66 8.37 -4.71
CA SER A 126 -4.19 9.52 -3.92
C SER A 126 -5.00 10.79 -4.20
N LEU A 127 -5.38 11.03 -5.46
CA LEU A 127 -6.18 12.20 -5.84
C LEU A 127 -7.58 12.18 -5.19
N HIS A 128 -8.23 11.02 -5.10
CA HIS A 128 -9.51 10.91 -4.40
C HIS A 128 -9.37 11.19 -2.90
N MET A 129 -8.28 10.75 -2.29
CA MET A 129 -7.99 11.02 -0.87
C MET A 129 -7.67 12.50 -0.64
N GLU A 130 -6.89 13.14 -1.51
CA GLU A 130 -6.64 14.58 -1.45
C GLU A 130 -7.93 15.39 -1.61
N GLU A 131 -8.82 14.94 -2.51
CA GLU A 131 -10.13 15.57 -2.72
C GLU A 131 -11.01 15.47 -1.48
N ALA A 132 -11.14 14.29 -0.87
CA ALA A 132 -11.94 14.11 0.33
C ALA A 132 -11.46 15.01 1.48
N VAL A 133 -10.15 15.15 1.64
CA VAL A 133 -9.58 16.07 2.65
C VAL A 133 -9.87 17.53 2.30
N ARG A 134 -9.90 17.87 1.01
CA ARG A 134 -10.28 19.20 0.52
C ARG A 134 -11.75 19.53 0.76
N GLU A 135 -12.64 18.58 0.49
CA GLU A 135 -14.07 18.69 0.79
C GLU A 135 -14.36 18.81 2.29
N ALA A 136 -13.52 18.19 3.13
CA ALA A 136 -13.54 18.37 4.59
C ALA A 136 -13.02 19.74 5.06
N GLY A 137 -12.52 20.59 4.14
CA GLY A 137 -12.09 21.97 4.41
C GLY A 137 -10.58 22.14 4.67
N TYR A 138 -9.76 21.14 4.34
CA TYR A 138 -8.31 21.16 4.56
C TYR A 138 -7.55 21.13 3.23
N GLN A 139 -6.23 21.17 3.28
CA GLN A 139 -5.39 21.00 2.09
C GLN A 139 -4.56 19.74 2.27
N ALA A 140 -4.58 18.84 1.30
CA ALA A 140 -3.76 17.64 1.30
C ALA A 140 -2.91 17.55 0.04
N SER A 141 -1.75 16.93 0.18
CA SER A 141 -0.91 16.50 -0.94
C SER A 141 -0.19 15.22 -0.55
N ALA A 142 -0.09 14.26 -1.45
CA ALA A 142 0.80 13.12 -1.29
C ALA A 142 2.20 13.63 -0.92
N ALA A 143 2.74 13.15 0.21
CA ALA A 143 4.13 13.36 0.52
C ALA A 143 4.94 12.59 -0.53
N GLU A 144 5.78 13.30 -1.26
CA GLU A 144 6.79 12.68 -2.12
C GLU A 144 7.59 11.70 -1.25
N GLN A 145 7.41 10.40 -1.44
CA GLN A 145 8.28 9.43 -0.79
C GLN A 145 9.69 9.65 -1.35
N PRO A 146 10.75 9.63 -0.54
CA PRO A 146 12.07 9.36 -1.07
C PRO A 146 11.96 8.02 -1.80
N ALA A 147 12.17 8.02 -3.12
CA ALA A 147 12.18 6.80 -3.90
C ALA A 147 13.07 5.77 -3.20
N LEU A 148 12.51 4.62 -2.80
CA LEU A 148 13.32 3.50 -2.35
C LEU A 148 14.21 3.09 -3.54
N PRO A 149 15.53 2.94 -3.34
CA PRO A 149 16.39 2.46 -4.41
C PRO A 149 16.01 1.00 -4.71
N SER A 150 15.51 0.76 -5.93
CA SER A 150 15.25 -0.57 -6.46
C SER A 150 16.53 -1.40 -6.44
N GLN A 151 16.69 -2.26 -5.43
CA GLN A 151 17.79 -3.22 -5.39
C GLN A 151 17.48 -4.38 -6.35
N HIS A 152 17.91 -4.24 -7.61
CA HIS A 152 18.22 -5.40 -8.44
C HIS A 152 19.70 -5.74 -8.20
N ASN A 153 19.96 -6.75 -7.37
CA ASN A 153 21.32 -7.23 -7.08
C ASN A 153 21.81 -8.25 -8.13
N ALA A 154 22.91 -7.84 -8.78
CA ALA A 154 24.06 -8.53 -9.36
C ALA A 154 24.01 -10.01 -9.83
N ASN A 155 24.59 -10.20 -11.03
CA ASN A 155 25.57 -11.24 -11.41
C ASN A 155 25.86 -11.07 -12.93
N GLN A 156 27.07 -11.07 -13.52
CA GLN A 156 28.45 -11.50 -13.19
C GLN A 156 29.43 -10.81 -14.20
N VAL A 157 30.61 -10.30 -13.81
CA VAL A 157 31.98 -10.89 -13.80
C VAL A 157 32.85 -10.59 -15.06
N ALA A 158 34.01 -9.96 -14.79
CA ALA A 158 35.35 -10.01 -15.42
C ALA A 158 35.52 -9.58 -16.90
N GLU A 159 36.28 -8.50 -17.17
CA GLU A 159 37.75 -8.47 -17.43
C GLU A 159 38.03 -8.63 -18.95
N LYS A 160 38.61 -7.69 -19.71
CA LYS A 160 40.03 -7.23 -19.85
C LYS A 160 40.02 -6.31 -21.09
N THR A 161 40.81 -5.25 -21.32
CA THR A 161 42.28 -5.14 -21.41
C THR A 161 42.70 -3.66 -21.57
N GLU A 162 43.90 -3.37 -21.07
CA GLU A 162 44.87 -2.27 -21.36
C GLU A 162 44.69 -1.47 -22.66
N THR A 163 45.04 -0.18 -22.76
CA THR A 163 46.41 0.34 -22.60
C THR A 163 46.38 1.88 -22.61
N ALA A 164 47.16 2.55 -21.75
CA ALA A 164 48.13 3.58 -22.15
C ALA A 164 48.69 4.41 -20.97
N HIS A 165 50.03 4.49 -20.98
CA HIS A 165 50.86 5.65 -20.67
C HIS A 165 51.35 5.90 -19.22
N SER A 166 52.63 5.52 -19.02
CA SER A 166 53.74 6.30 -18.42
C SER A 166 53.46 7.05 -17.09
N GLU A 167 54.22 6.89 -16.01
CA GLU A 167 55.63 7.28 -15.94
C GLU A 167 56.36 6.58 -14.79
N LYS A 168 57.64 6.31 -15.04
CA LYS A 168 58.62 5.76 -14.12
C LYS A 168 59.01 6.83 -13.08
N PHE A 169 58.91 6.54 -11.79
CA PHE A 169 59.76 7.22 -10.80
C PHE A 169 60.19 6.25 -9.69
N THR A 170 61.43 5.79 -9.89
CA THR A 170 62.27 5.06 -8.96
C THR A 170 62.54 5.87 -7.69
N TRP A 171 62.29 5.32 -6.49
CA TRP A 171 63.05 5.65 -5.28
C TRP A 171 63.20 4.41 -4.38
N ARG A 172 64.36 3.76 -4.53
CA ARG A 172 65.01 2.88 -3.54
C ARG A 172 65.47 3.71 -2.35
N PHE A 173 65.62 3.05 -1.18
CA PHE A 173 66.23 3.45 0.11
C PHE A 173 65.18 3.55 1.22
N LYS A 174 65.19 2.74 2.27
CA LYS A 174 66.26 2.41 3.25
C LYS A 174 65.76 1.16 3.99
N SER A 175 66.53 0.12 4.28
CA SER A 175 67.45 0.05 5.42
C SER A 175 67.67 -1.45 5.68
N LEU A 176 68.92 -1.92 5.78
CA LEU A 176 69.33 -2.83 6.86
C LEU A 176 70.86 -2.99 6.84
N LEU A 177 71.45 -2.37 7.87
CA LEU A 177 72.83 -2.44 8.34
C LEU A 177 73.14 -3.88 8.78
N LYS A 178 74.27 -4.46 8.35
CA LYS A 178 75.60 -4.47 9.02
C LYS A 178 75.64 -5.36 10.27
N ARG A 179 76.56 -6.35 10.23
CA ARG A 179 77.05 -7.32 11.26
C ARG A 179 76.78 -8.75 10.76
N SER A 180 77.74 -9.67 10.67
CA SER A 180 79.16 -9.70 11.02
C SER A 180 79.84 -10.82 10.21
#